data_AF-A0AA36HCH8-F1
#
_entry.id   AF-A0AA36HCH8-F1
#
_cell.length_a   1.000
_cell.length_b   1.000
_cell.length_c   1.000
_cell.angle_alpha   90.00
_cell.angle_beta   90.00
_cell.angle_gamma   90.00
#
_symmetry.space_group_name_H-M   'P 1'
#
loop_
_entity.id
_entity.type
_entity.pdbx_description
1 polymer ?
#
loop_
_entity_poly.entity_id
_entity_poly.type
_entity_poly.pdbx_seq_one_letter_code
_entity_poly.pdbx_strand_id
1 'polypeptide(L)'
;MITSVGIILGELISSKHIPTRDLPAVVDFSGIVLSAGSIMYALEGQAMVLPVENKMKYPQDMGGFNGVLSTGVSLVTIVYAACGFYGFITYGDDLQASITLNLSNSPLNISVKVMLICVVYTSFLIQQYPLVELLWPMAKEPLRERKVSRSYIIGLEYCFRFSIVFLVRE
;
A
#
# COMPACT_ATOMS: atom_id res chain seq x y z
N MET A 1 3.09 10.56 -5.53
CA MET A 1 3.68 9.36 -4.91
C MET A 1 5.17 9.27 -5.19
N ILE A 2 5.62 9.01 -6.43
CA ILE A 2 7.07 8.88 -6.76
C ILE A 2 7.88 10.11 -6.31
N THR A 3 7.37 11.31 -6.59
CA THR A 3 7.98 12.57 -6.16
C THR A 3 8.10 12.69 -4.64
N SER A 4 7.01 12.41 -3.93
CA SER A 4 6.95 12.44 -2.45
C SER A 4 7.95 11.45 -1.83
N VAL A 5 7.98 10.21 -2.34
CA VAL A 5 8.92 9.18 -1.89
C VAL A 5 10.36 9.56 -2.20
N GLY A 6 10.63 10.13 -3.39
CA GLY A 6 11.95 10.61 -3.77
C GLY A 6 12.47 11.73 -2.87
N ILE A 7 11.61 12.68 -2.50
CA ILE A 7 11.96 13.75 -1.56
C ILE A 7 12.29 13.18 -0.18
N ILE A 8 11.46 12.27 0.34
CA ILE A 8 11.69 11.62 1.64
C ILE A 8 13.01 10.86 1.64
N LEU A 9 13.24 10.03 0.63
CA LEU A 9 14.50 9.29 0.52
C LEU A 9 15.71 10.23 0.40
N GLY A 10 15.59 11.31 -0.37
CA GLY A 10 16.65 12.32 -0.47
C GLY A 10 16.97 12.99 0.86
N GLU A 11 15.95 13.34 1.66
CA GLU A 11 16.11 13.92 2.98
C GLU A 11 16.73 12.92 3.97
N LEU A 12 16.27 11.66 3.97
CA LEU A 12 16.83 10.60 4.81
C LEU A 12 18.30 10.29 4.49
N ILE A 13 18.66 10.26 3.21
CA ILE A 13 20.04 10.03 2.78
C ILE A 13 20.94 11.24 3.11
N SER A 14 20.41 12.45 3.06
CA SER A 14 21.19 13.67 3.34
C SER A 14 21.28 14.02 4.83
N SER A 15 20.41 13.43 5.65
CA SER A 15 20.36 13.67 7.09
C SER A 15 21.60 13.11 7.80
N LYS A 16 21.91 13.65 8.98
CA LYS A 16 23.02 13.15 9.79
C LYS A 16 22.66 11.78 10.36
N HIS A 17 23.46 10.77 10.04
CA HIS A 17 23.25 9.41 10.52
C HIS A 17 23.97 9.14 11.84
N ILE A 18 23.35 8.31 12.67
CA ILE A 18 23.96 7.70 13.83
C ILE A 18 24.89 6.58 13.32
N PRO A 19 26.12 6.44 13.86
CA PRO A 19 26.99 5.33 13.47
C PRO A 19 26.30 3.98 13.70
N THR A 20 26.33 3.11 12.70
CA THR A 20 25.64 1.79 12.75
C THR A 20 26.14 0.88 13.87
N ARG A 21 27.30 1.17 14.45
CA ARG A 21 27.86 0.45 15.60
C ARG A 21 27.14 0.75 16.91
N ASP A 22 26.50 1.92 16.99
CA ASP A 22 25.80 2.40 18.18
C ASP A 22 24.32 2.00 18.18
N LEU A 23 23.85 1.36 17.10
CA LEU A 23 22.46 0.93 16.92
C LEU A 23 22.34 -0.60 17.11
N PRO A 24 21.26 -1.07 17.76
CA PRO A 24 21.02 -2.50 17.91
C PRO A 24 20.72 -3.14 16.55
N ALA A 25 21.51 -4.14 16.17
CA ALA A 25 21.30 -4.87 14.92
C ALA A 25 20.08 -5.81 14.97
N VAL A 26 19.71 -6.27 16.17
CA VAL A 26 18.59 -7.20 16.40
C VAL A 26 17.82 -6.71 17.60
N VAL A 27 16.50 -6.66 17.45
CA VAL A 27 15.54 -6.32 18.50
C VAL A 27 15.13 -7.57 19.28
N ASP A 28 14.39 -7.40 20.36
CA ASP A 28 13.82 -8.50 21.14
C ASP A 28 12.78 -9.31 20.34
N PHE A 29 12.33 -10.44 20.89
CA PHE A 29 11.37 -11.31 20.20
C PHE A 29 10.07 -10.57 19.80
N SER A 30 9.58 -9.68 20.67
CA SER A 30 8.40 -8.87 20.36
C SER A 30 8.67 -7.93 19.19
N GLY A 31 9.82 -7.25 19.18
CA GLY A 31 10.25 -6.42 18.07
C GLY A 31 10.35 -7.19 16.75
N ILE A 32 10.89 -8.41 16.76
CA ILE A 32 10.99 -9.26 15.56
C ILE A 32 9.61 -9.56 14.99
N VAL A 33 8.67 -9.98 15.85
CA VAL A 33 7.29 -10.30 15.43
C VAL A 33 6.58 -9.06 14.89
N LEU A 34 6.74 -7.90 15.54
CA LEU A 34 6.16 -6.63 15.09
C LEU A 34 6.74 -6.20 13.75
N SER A 35 8.06 -6.28 13.56
CA SER A 35 8.72 -5.99 12.29
C SER A 35 8.26 -6.92 11.17
N ALA A 36 8.11 -8.22 11.45
CA ALA A 36 7.59 -9.18 10.48
C ALA A 36 6.15 -8.82 10.06
N GLY A 37 5.29 -8.45 11.01
CA GLY A 37 3.93 -7.98 10.74
C GLY A 37 3.91 -6.74 9.84
N SER A 38 4.74 -5.74 10.14
CA SER A 38 4.87 -4.53 9.34
C SER A 38 5.40 -4.80 7.92
N ILE A 39 6.36 -5.72 7.76
CA ILE A 39 6.89 -6.12 6.45
C ILE A 39 5.82 -6.86 5.64
N MET A 40 5.10 -7.80 6.26
CA MET A 40 4.01 -8.51 5.60
C MET A 40 2.91 -7.56 5.15
N TYR A 41 2.52 -6.61 6.00
CA TYR A 41 1.54 -5.57 5.65
C TYR A 41 2.03 -4.66 4.52
N ALA A 42 3.30 -4.24 4.55
CA ALA A 42 3.87 -3.39 3.51
C ALA A 42 3.90 -4.08 2.14
N LEU A 43 4.11 -5.40 2.11
CA LEU A 43 4.12 -6.20 0.87
C LEU A 43 2.73 -6.75 0.49
N GLU A 44 1.67 -6.31 1.19
CA GLU A 44 0.30 -6.70 0.88
C GLU A 44 -0.16 -6.07 -0.44
N GLY A 45 -0.22 -6.88 -1.49
CA GLY A 45 -0.77 -6.49 -2.80
C GLY A 45 -1.33 -7.65 -3.61
N GLN A 46 -1.27 -8.87 -3.06
CA GLN A 46 -1.56 -10.10 -3.81
C GLN A 46 -3.01 -10.18 -4.30
N ALA A 47 -3.96 -9.58 -3.58
CA ALA A 47 -5.38 -9.52 -3.98
C ALA A 47 -5.59 -8.78 -5.32
N MET A 48 -4.66 -7.91 -5.72
CA MET A 48 -4.72 -7.17 -6.98
C MET A 48 -4.13 -7.94 -8.16
N VAL A 49 -3.47 -9.08 -7.95
CA VAL A 49 -2.78 -9.82 -9.01
C VAL A 49 -3.76 -10.28 -10.08
N LEU A 50 -4.85 -10.98 -9.70
CA LEU A 50 -5.80 -11.52 -10.66
C LEU A 50 -6.54 -10.43 -11.45
N PRO A 51 -7.07 -9.35 -10.84
CA PRO A 51 -7.73 -8.31 -11.62
C PRO A 51 -6.78 -7.51 -12.52
N VAL A 52 -5.51 -7.36 -12.13
CA VAL A 52 -4.49 -6.73 -12.98
C VAL A 52 -4.17 -7.65 -14.16
N GLU A 53 -3.93 -8.94 -13.92
CA GLU A 53 -3.66 -9.94 -14.94
C GLU A 53 -4.79 -10.00 -15.99
N ASN A 54 -6.04 -10.01 -15.54
CA ASN A 54 -7.23 -10.01 -16.42
C ASN A 54 -7.34 -8.75 -17.30
N LYS A 55 -6.69 -7.64 -16.93
CA LYS A 55 -6.67 -6.38 -17.67
C LYS A 55 -5.40 -6.16 -18.49
N MET A 56 -4.43 -7.07 -18.41
CA MET A 56 -3.21 -6.99 -19.21
C MET A 56 -3.49 -7.37 -20.66
N LYS A 57 -2.81 -6.68 -21.59
CA LYS A 57 -2.82 -7.06 -23.02
C LYS A 57 -2.23 -8.45 -23.24
N TYR A 58 -1.26 -8.83 -22.41
CA TYR A 58 -0.53 -10.10 -22.45
C TYR A 58 -0.46 -10.70 -21.04
N PRO A 59 -1.50 -11.42 -20.59
CA PRO A 59 -1.56 -11.97 -19.23
C PRO A 59 -0.39 -12.92 -18.89
N GLN A 60 0.16 -13.62 -19.88
CA GLN A 60 1.29 -14.52 -19.72
C GLN A 60 2.58 -13.81 -19.22
N ASP A 61 2.70 -12.50 -19.43
CA ASP A 61 3.85 -11.70 -18.98
C ASP A 61 3.71 -11.23 -17.51
N MET A 62 2.62 -11.60 -16.83
CA MET A 62 2.39 -11.26 -15.42
C MET A 62 3.44 -11.92 -14.51
N GLY A 63 3.76 -13.19 -14.79
CA GLY A 63 4.72 -13.99 -14.03
C GLY A 63 6.12 -14.10 -14.65
N GLY A 64 6.98 -14.92 -14.03
CA GLY A 64 8.37 -15.14 -14.47
C GLY A 64 9.37 -14.17 -13.84
N PHE A 65 10.68 -14.39 -14.07
CA PHE A 65 11.75 -13.62 -13.41
C PHE A 65 11.71 -12.11 -13.75
N ASN A 66 11.43 -11.79 -15.02
CA ASN A 66 11.25 -10.40 -15.49
C ASN A 66 9.77 -10.08 -15.76
N GLY A 67 8.85 -10.80 -15.13
CA GLY A 67 7.42 -10.55 -15.22
C GLY A 67 7.02 -9.24 -14.53
N VAL A 68 5.82 -8.76 -14.84
CA VAL A 68 5.29 -7.52 -14.24
C VAL A 68 5.22 -7.63 -12.72
N LEU A 69 4.81 -8.78 -12.19
CA LEU A 69 4.72 -9.00 -10.74
C LEU A 69 6.10 -8.99 -10.08
N SER A 70 7.05 -9.79 -10.59
CA SER A 70 8.39 -9.93 -10.02
C SER A 70 9.16 -8.61 -10.03
N THR A 71 9.08 -7.86 -11.13
CA THR A 71 9.72 -6.55 -11.25
C THR A 71 9.08 -5.51 -10.33
N GLY A 72 7.74 -5.48 -10.24
CA GLY A 72 7.01 -4.58 -9.36
C GLY A 72 7.31 -4.82 -7.87
N VAL A 73 7.22 -6.08 -7.42
CA VAL A 73 7.53 -6.45 -6.02
C VAL A 73 9.00 -6.17 -5.71
N SER A 74 9.93 -6.49 -6.61
CA SER A 74 11.36 -6.21 -6.40
C SER A 74 11.65 -4.72 -6.24
N LEU A 75 11.05 -3.88 -7.11
CA LEU A 75 11.21 -2.43 -7.04
C LEU A 75 10.70 -1.85 -5.71
N VAL A 76 9.47 -2.24 -5.32
CA VAL A 76 8.87 -1.78 -4.06
C VAL A 76 9.69 -2.24 -2.85
N THR A 77 10.19 -3.47 -2.88
CA THR A 77 11.04 -4.02 -1.82
C THR A 77 12.32 -3.21 -1.65
N ILE A 78 12.98 -2.82 -2.75
CA ILE A 78 14.20 -1.98 -2.70
C ILE A 78 13.89 -0.61 -2.08
N VAL A 79 12.80 0.03 -2.50
CA VAL A 79 12.39 1.33 -1.98
C VAL A 79 12.06 1.26 -0.49
N TYR A 80 11.32 0.24 -0.06
CA TYR A 80 10.98 0.05 1.35
C TYR A 80 12.19 -0.31 2.21
N ALA A 81 13.09 -1.16 1.72
CA ALA A 81 14.35 -1.46 2.39
C ALA A 81 15.21 -0.21 2.57
N ALA A 82 15.31 0.64 1.54
CA ALA A 82 16.01 1.92 1.63
C ALA A 82 15.35 2.86 2.66
N CYS A 83 14.04 3.06 2.60
CA CYS A 83 13.31 3.88 3.56
C CYS A 83 13.49 3.38 5.00
N GLY A 84 13.37 2.06 5.23
CA GLY A 84 13.52 1.45 6.55
C GLY A 84 14.95 1.58 7.08
N PHE A 85 15.94 1.29 6.23
CA PHE A 85 17.35 1.39 6.62
C PHE A 85 17.75 2.84 6.94
N TYR A 86 17.53 3.78 6.01
CA TYR A 86 17.91 5.18 6.21
C TYR A 86 17.08 5.85 7.31
N GLY A 87 15.80 5.49 7.46
CA GLY A 87 14.96 5.95 8.56
C GLY A 87 15.50 5.51 9.91
N PHE A 88 15.88 4.23 10.04
CA PHE A 88 16.41 3.69 11.29
C PHE A 88 17.76 4.30 11.67
N ILE A 89 18.71 4.43 10.75
CA ILE A 89 20.01 5.03 11.08
C ILE A 89 19.97 6.54 11.31
N THR A 90 18.93 7.22 10.83
CA THR A 90 18.75 8.67 11.04
C THR A 90 18.12 8.96 12.40
N TYR A 91 17.11 8.20 12.79
CA TYR A 91 16.31 8.50 13.99
C TYR A 91 16.57 7.54 15.16
N GLY A 92 17.10 6.34 14.94
CA GLY A 92 17.34 5.34 15.98
C GLY A 92 16.09 5.08 16.81
N ASP A 93 16.23 5.21 18.13
CA ASP A 93 15.14 5.01 19.10
C ASP A 93 14.08 6.13 19.08
N ASP A 94 14.39 7.30 18.48
CA ASP A 94 13.44 8.42 18.34
C ASP A 94 12.49 8.24 17.13
N LEU A 95 12.63 7.14 16.37
CA LEU A 95 11.78 6.84 15.23
C LEU A 95 10.33 6.62 15.70
N GLN A 96 9.41 7.41 15.16
CA GLN A 96 7.98 7.29 15.42
C GLN A 96 7.38 6.16 14.59
N ALA A 97 6.11 5.81 14.87
CA ALA A 97 5.38 4.77 14.15
C ALA A 97 5.30 4.99 12.62
N SER A 98 5.51 6.21 12.14
CA SER A 98 5.69 6.51 10.72
C SER A 98 6.81 7.53 10.55
N ILE A 99 7.68 7.30 9.56
CA ILE A 99 8.76 8.22 9.17
C ILE A 99 8.24 9.62 8.88
N THR A 100 7.01 9.74 8.36
CA THR A 100 6.41 11.04 8.04
C THR A 100 6.18 11.93 9.25
N LEU A 101 6.10 11.35 10.45
CA LEU A 101 5.99 12.10 11.71
C LEU A 101 7.33 12.68 12.14
N ASN A 102 8.44 12.00 11.84
CA ASN A 102 9.79 12.46 12.14
C ASN A 102 10.28 13.56 11.17
N LEU A 103 9.62 13.75 10.03
CA LEU A 103 9.97 14.82 9.08
C LEU A 103 9.71 16.20 9.70
N SER A 104 10.69 17.09 9.54
CA SER A 104 10.61 18.49 9.98
C SER A 104 9.40 19.20 9.34
N ASN A 105 8.85 20.22 10.00
CA ASN A 105 7.69 20.98 9.48
C ASN A 105 8.10 22.10 8.52
N SER A 106 9.09 21.85 7.66
CA SER A 106 9.44 22.77 6.58
C SER A 106 8.29 22.88 5.56
N PRO A 107 8.16 23.99 4.82
CA PRO A 107 7.13 24.13 3.79
C PRO A 107 7.13 22.99 2.75
N LEU A 108 8.33 22.49 2.41
CA LEU A 108 8.50 21.35 1.51
C LEU A 108 7.92 20.07 2.12
N ASN A 109 8.24 19.80 3.38
CA ASN A 109 7.82 18.57 4.06
C ASN A 109 6.33 18.57 4.37
N ILE A 110 5.74 19.73 4.65
CA ILE A 110 4.29 19.88 4.76
C ILE A 110 3.63 19.52 3.42
N SER A 111 4.16 20.01 2.29
CA SER A 111 3.67 19.66 0.96
C SER A 111 3.75 18.14 0.71
N VAL A 112 4.86 17.50 1.09
CA VAL A 112 5.01 16.04 1.01
C VAL A 112 3.97 15.31 1.86
N LYS A 113 3.72 15.76 3.10
CA LYS A 113 2.69 15.19 3.99
C LYS A 113 1.30 15.30 3.34
N VAL A 114 0.94 16.46 2.77
CA VAL A 114 -0.33 16.63 2.05
C VAL A 114 -0.42 15.70 0.84
N MET A 115 0.63 15.60 0.03
CA MET A 115 0.66 14.68 -1.10
C MET A 115 0.46 13.22 -0.68
N LEU A 116 1.08 12.80 0.44
CA LEU A 116 0.89 11.46 0.98
C LEU A 116 -0.53 11.23 1.46
N ILE A 117 -1.17 12.19 2.12
CA ILE A 117 -2.59 12.08 2.52
C ILE A 117 -3.46 11.84 1.28
N CYS A 118 -3.27 12.62 0.21
CA CYS A 118 -4.02 12.44 -1.03
C CYS A 118 -3.77 11.06 -1.67
N VAL A 119 -2.53 10.59 -1.66
CA VAL A 119 -2.16 9.26 -2.19
C VAL A 119 -2.84 8.16 -1.37
N VAL A 120 -2.70 8.17 -0.05
CA VAL A 120 -3.29 7.14 0.84
C VAL A 120 -4.81 7.09 0.67
N TYR A 121 -5.47 8.25 0.63
CA TYR A 121 -6.91 8.32 0.44
C TYR A 121 -7.36 7.75 -0.92
N THR A 122 -6.59 8.02 -1.98
CA THR A 122 -6.90 7.51 -3.32
C THR A 122 -6.61 6.01 -3.43
N SER A 123 -5.50 5.54 -2.85
CA SER A 123 -5.10 4.14 -2.82
C SER A 123 -6.10 3.27 -2.08
N PHE A 124 -6.69 3.76 -0.99
CA PHE A 124 -7.75 3.07 -0.26
C PHE A 124 -8.94 2.71 -1.16
N LEU A 125 -9.38 3.64 -2.03
CA LEU A 125 -10.47 3.38 -2.98
C LEU A 125 -10.10 2.29 -4.00
N ILE A 126 -8.83 2.24 -4.43
CA ILE A 126 -8.35 1.23 -5.37
C ILE A 126 -8.28 -0.14 -4.70
N GLN A 127 -7.86 -0.23 -3.43
CA GLN A 127 -7.76 -1.49 -2.68
C GLN A 127 -9.12 -2.18 -2.49
N GLN A 128 -10.23 -1.43 -2.52
CA GLN A 128 -11.58 -2.00 -2.43
C GLN A 128 -12.07 -2.62 -3.75
N TYR A 129 -11.40 -2.32 -4.87
CA TYR A 129 -11.76 -2.87 -6.17
C TYR A 129 -11.81 -4.42 -6.23
N PRO A 130 -10.76 -5.16 -5.83
CA PRO A 130 -10.78 -6.63 -5.83
C PRO A 130 -11.84 -7.19 -4.89
N LEU A 131 -12.10 -6.53 -3.75
CA LEU A 131 -13.14 -6.92 -2.81
C LEU A 131 -14.53 -6.83 -3.45
N VAL A 132 -14.82 -5.74 -4.15
CA VAL A 132 -16.07 -5.59 -4.92
C VAL A 132 -16.15 -6.63 -6.03
N GLU A 133 -15.08 -6.84 -6.79
CA GLU A 133 -15.04 -7.80 -7.90
C GLU A 133 -15.26 -9.24 -7.42
N LEU A 134 -14.77 -9.58 -6.22
CA LEU A 134 -14.97 -10.89 -5.60
C LEU A 134 -16.38 -11.07 -5.03
N LEU A 135 -16.93 -10.06 -4.34
CA LEU A 135 -18.22 -10.18 -3.63
C LEU A 135 -19.44 -9.94 -4.53
N TRP A 136 -19.33 -9.08 -5.55
CA TRP A 136 -20.47 -8.70 -6.39
C TRP A 136 -21.13 -9.89 -7.11
N PRO A 137 -20.39 -10.85 -7.69
CA PRO A 137 -20.99 -12.05 -8.29
C PRO A 137 -21.86 -12.82 -7.30
N MET A 138 -21.40 -12.99 -6.05
CA MET A 138 -22.14 -13.70 -5.01
C MET A 138 -23.47 -13.01 -4.67
N ALA A 139 -23.51 -11.68 -4.68
CA ALA A 139 -24.75 -10.91 -4.48
C ALA A 139 -25.65 -10.90 -5.73
N LYS A 140 -25.07 -10.96 -6.93
CA LYS A 140 -25.76 -10.84 -8.22
C LYS A 140 -26.45 -12.13 -8.65
N GLU A 141 -25.85 -13.30 -8.41
CA GLU A 141 -26.42 -14.58 -8.86
C GLU A 141 -27.84 -14.82 -8.32
N PRO A 142 -28.13 -14.65 -7.01
CA PRO A 142 -29.47 -14.82 -6.46
C PRO A 142 -30.51 -13.83 -7.02
N LEU A 143 -30.07 -12.61 -7.36
CA LEU A 143 -30.93 -11.56 -7.93
C LEU A 143 -31.28 -11.84 -9.40
N ARG A 144 -30.35 -12.43 -10.15
CA ARG A 144 -30.54 -12.80 -11.55
C ARG A 144 -31.51 -13.98 -11.68
N GLU A 145 -31.43 -14.97 -10.78
CA GLU A 145 -32.38 -16.09 -10.74
C GLU A 145 -33.84 -15.61 -10.56
N ARG A 146 -34.03 -14.51 -9.83
CA ARG A 146 -35.34 -13.88 -9.60
C ARG A 146 -35.85 -13.01 -10.76
N LYS A 147 -35.16 -12.98 -11.92
CA LYS A 147 -35.49 -12.17 -13.12
C LYS A 147 -35.73 -10.68 -12.83
N VAL A 148 -34.97 -10.11 -11.90
CA VAL A 148 -35.10 -8.69 -11.54
C VAL A 148 -34.62 -7.78 -12.70
N SER A 149 -35.27 -6.63 -12.89
CA SER A 149 -34.97 -5.68 -13.98
C SER A 149 -33.52 -5.20 -13.96
N ARG A 150 -32.92 -5.05 -15.15
CA ARG A 150 -31.51 -4.67 -15.34
C ARG A 150 -31.17 -3.33 -14.68
N SER A 151 -32.08 -2.36 -14.68
CA SER A 151 -31.88 -1.05 -14.05
C SER A 151 -31.78 -1.14 -12.52
N TYR A 152 -32.51 -2.07 -11.90
CA TYR A 152 -32.47 -2.29 -10.46
C TYR A 152 -31.16 -2.96 -10.04
N ILE A 153 -30.65 -3.92 -10.83
CA ILE A 153 -29.36 -4.57 -10.59
C ILE A 153 -28.21 -3.54 -10.65
N ILE A 154 -28.26 -2.60 -11.60
CA ILE A 154 -27.25 -1.53 -11.71
C ILE A 154 -27.34 -0.58 -10.51
N GLY A 155 -28.55 -0.19 -10.10
CA GLY A 155 -28.73 0.63 -8.89
C GLY A 155 -28.18 -0.07 -7.64
N LEU A 156 -28.44 -1.37 -7.50
CA LEU A 156 -27.95 -2.19 -6.40
C LEU A 156 -26.42 -2.36 -6.45
N GLU A 157 -25.81 -2.41 -7.64
CA GLU A 157 -24.35 -2.42 -7.82
C GLU A 157 -23.69 -1.16 -7.25
N TYR A 158 -24.26 0.01 -7.56
CA TYR A 158 -23.75 1.28 -7.02
C TYR A 158 -23.96 1.38 -5.52
N CYS A 159 -25.13 0.98 -5.00
CA CYS A 159 -25.37 0.92 -3.57
C CYS A 159 -24.39 -0.02 -2.88
N PHE A 160 -24.14 -1.20 -3.43
CA PHE A 160 -23.21 -2.19 -2.88
C PHE A 160 -21.77 -1.66 -2.84
N ARG A 161 -21.30 -1.04 -3.92
CA ARG A 161 -19.98 -0.38 -3.97
C ARG A 161 -19.87 0.71 -2.91
N PHE A 162 -20.90 1.55 -2.78
CA PHE A 162 -20.93 2.61 -1.79
C PHE A 162 -20.93 2.04 -0.36
N SER A 163 -21.74 1.02 -0.09
CA SER A 163 -21.79 0.36 1.23
C SER A 163 -20.45 -0.25 1.63
N ILE A 164 -19.72 -0.90 0.71
CA ILE A 164 -18.38 -1.43 0.99
C ILE A 164 -17.40 -0.32 1.38
N VAL A 165 -17.45 0.83 0.68
CA VAL A 165 -16.58 1.97 0.98
C VAL A 165 -16.80 2.46 2.41
N PHE A 166 -18.04 2.48 2.89
CA PHE A 166 -18.39 2.90 4.24
C PHE A 166 -18.11 1.85 5.30
N LEU A 167 -18.38 0.56 5.02
CA LEU A 167 -18.25 -0.53 5.99
C LEU A 167 -16.78 -0.82 6.34
N VAL A 168 -15.86 -0.61 5.40
CA VAL A 168 -14.41 -0.77 5.61
C VAL A 168 -13.77 0.46 6.30
N ARG A 169 -14.55 1.54 6.51
CA ARG A 169 -14.05 2.79 7.10
C ARG A 169 -14.15 2.83 8.63
N GLU A 170 -14.72 1.80 9.27
CA GLU A 170 -14.74 1.61 10.73
C GLU A 170 -13.64 0.64 11.18
#